data_AF-A0A381YQD8-F1
#
_entry.id   AF-A0A381YQD8-F1
#
_cell.length_a   1.000
_cell.length_b   1.000
_cell.length_c   1.000
_cell.angle_alpha   90.00
_cell.angle_beta   90.00
_cell.angle_gamma   90.00
#
_symmetry.space_group_name_H-M   'P 1'
#
loop_
_entity.id
_entity.type
_entity.pdbx_description
1 polymer ?
#
loop_
_entity_poly.entity_id
_entity_poly.type
_entity_poly.pdbx_seq_one_letter_code
_entity_poly.pdbx_strand_id
1 'polypeptide(L)'
;MILPVGTSPVHVLRLALSLPPERFQNIILLVTERTADYGRRIHEILCSEGHQAEVIEGESLEGVLKQRTEVSDFSIIMGPGRKRDSLLMWRSVVSGAEKIPHIWVHHNVITSKGNTKDWEYIKALPNDFLGVKKEKHRLPEIEVENACLAYGFDPSDLEADDELEWDSRKCKFVLTVSPPSGAHTIHTKKGVQDWENLVLNKAQRIRKAFGMHAVEVWHTPLPSKGWWLTAKQRLTDAGFRGANK
;
A
#
# COMPACT_ATOMS: atom_id res chain seq x y z
N MET A 1 6.85 -12.04 13.71
CA MET A 1 5.64 -11.68 12.93
C MET A 1 5.85 -12.13 11.50
N ILE A 2 4.82 -12.62 10.79
CA ILE A 2 4.89 -12.95 9.36
C ILE A 2 3.95 -12.01 8.61
N LEU A 3 4.50 -11.25 7.65
CA LEU A 3 3.82 -10.24 6.86
C LEU A 3 3.89 -10.61 5.37
N PRO A 4 2.76 -10.86 4.68
CA PRO A 4 2.76 -11.05 3.24
C PRO A 4 3.01 -9.73 2.51
N VAL A 5 3.98 -9.74 1.60
CA VAL A 5 4.33 -8.59 0.77
C VAL A 5 3.53 -8.62 -0.53
N GLY A 6 2.59 -7.67 -0.65
CA GLY A 6 1.76 -7.48 -1.85
C GLY A 6 2.26 -6.37 -2.78
N THR A 7 1.38 -5.87 -3.64
CA THR A 7 1.66 -4.76 -4.58
C THR A 7 1.59 -3.36 -3.97
N SER A 8 1.32 -3.27 -2.66
CA SER A 8 1.36 -2.03 -1.88
C SER A 8 2.45 -2.14 -0.81
N PRO A 9 3.74 -2.07 -1.19
CA PRO A 9 4.87 -2.23 -0.28
C PRO A 9 4.86 -1.24 0.87
N VAL A 10 4.48 0.02 0.64
CA VAL A 10 4.45 1.03 1.71
C VAL A 10 3.41 0.69 2.78
N HIS A 11 2.28 0.10 2.42
CA HIS A 11 1.33 -0.37 3.42
C HIS A 11 1.91 -1.49 4.29
N VAL A 12 2.69 -2.40 3.68
CA VAL A 12 3.39 -3.47 4.42
C VAL A 12 4.48 -2.89 5.32
N LEU A 13 5.22 -1.89 4.86
CA LEU A 13 6.21 -1.16 5.65
C LEU A 13 5.57 -0.51 6.89
N ARG A 14 4.42 0.16 6.74
CA ARG A 14 3.66 0.72 7.87
C ARG A 14 3.29 -0.34 8.89
N LEU A 15 2.82 -1.50 8.41
CA LEU A 15 2.46 -2.60 9.29
C LEU A 15 3.69 -3.10 10.06
N ALA A 16 4.83 -3.25 9.40
CA ALA A 16 6.08 -3.70 10.03
C ALA A 16 6.62 -2.70 11.07
N LEU A 17 6.70 -1.40 10.72
CA LEU A 17 7.18 -0.34 11.62
C LEU A 17 6.26 -0.09 12.82
N SER A 18 4.98 -0.47 12.72
CA SER A 18 4.05 -0.39 13.85
C SER A 18 4.30 -1.45 14.93
N LEU A 19 5.15 -2.45 14.68
CA LEU A 19 5.38 -3.57 15.58
C LEU A 19 6.48 -3.23 16.60
N PRO A 20 6.19 -3.25 17.92
CA PRO A 20 7.20 -2.98 18.93
C PRO A 20 8.32 -4.05 18.91
N PRO A 21 9.61 -3.67 18.77
CA PRO A 21 10.73 -4.62 18.69
C PRO A 21 10.81 -5.56 19.89
N GLU A 22 10.58 -5.06 21.10
CA GLU A 22 10.51 -5.85 22.34
C GLU A 22 9.40 -6.92 22.35
N ARG A 23 8.34 -6.77 21.55
CA ARG A 23 7.26 -7.77 21.40
C ARG A 23 7.53 -8.75 20.26
N PHE A 24 8.23 -8.31 19.22
CA PHE A 24 8.46 -9.04 17.98
C PHE A 24 9.95 -9.11 17.66
N GLN A 25 10.60 -10.16 18.16
CA GLN A 25 12.04 -10.40 17.97
C GLN A 25 12.47 -10.52 16.50
N ASN A 26 11.55 -10.86 15.60
CA ASN A 26 11.85 -10.97 14.17
C ASN A 26 10.58 -10.78 13.31
N ILE A 27 10.76 -10.12 12.16
CA ILE A 27 9.75 -9.86 11.14
C ILE A 27 10.09 -10.64 9.87
N ILE A 28 9.25 -11.61 9.52
CA ILE A 28 9.35 -12.36 8.26
C ILE A 28 8.51 -11.66 7.20
N LEU A 29 9.16 -11.11 6.18
CA LEU A 29 8.53 -10.59 4.98
C LEU A 29 8.34 -11.74 3.98
N LEU A 30 7.10 -12.20 3.86
CA LEU A 30 6.73 -13.31 2.99
C LEU A 30 6.46 -12.80 1.57
N VAL A 31 7.33 -13.14 0.63
CA VAL A 31 7.30 -12.64 -0.75
C VAL A 31 6.91 -13.72 -1.74
N THR A 32 6.53 -13.27 -2.94
CA THR A 32 6.52 -14.08 -4.16
C THR A 32 7.64 -13.60 -5.07
N GLU A 33 7.96 -14.34 -6.13
CA GLU A 33 8.89 -13.88 -7.17
C GLU A 33 8.56 -12.44 -7.65
N ARG A 34 7.27 -12.12 -7.81
CA ARG A 34 6.81 -10.80 -8.26
C ARG A 34 6.95 -9.68 -7.22
N THR A 35 7.07 -10.03 -5.94
CA THR A 35 7.12 -9.06 -4.83
C THR A 35 8.44 -9.15 -4.05
N ALA A 36 9.41 -9.94 -4.53
CA ALA A 36 10.71 -10.12 -3.89
C ALA A 36 11.48 -8.80 -3.78
N ASP A 37 11.49 -7.99 -4.83
CA ASP A 37 12.16 -6.67 -4.82
C ASP A 37 11.57 -5.72 -3.77
N TYR A 38 10.24 -5.72 -3.65
CA TYR A 38 9.56 -4.98 -2.58
C TYR A 38 9.95 -5.49 -1.19
N GLY A 39 10.00 -6.81 -1.00
CA GLY A 39 10.43 -7.39 0.28
C GLY A 39 11.86 -7.01 0.63
N ARG A 40 12.79 -7.02 -0.33
CA ARG A 40 14.20 -6.63 -0.12
C ARG A 40 14.32 -5.16 0.30
N ARG A 41 13.64 -4.24 -0.39
CA ARG A 41 13.66 -2.81 -0.06
C ARG A 41 13.03 -2.51 1.30
N ILE A 42 11.91 -3.17 1.62
CA ILE A 42 11.29 -3.04 2.95
C ILE A 42 12.25 -3.57 4.03
N HIS A 43 12.90 -4.71 3.79
CA HIS A 43 13.89 -5.27 4.70
C HIS A 43 15.04 -4.30 4.98
N GLU A 44 15.59 -3.65 3.94
CA GLU A 44 16.64 -2.63 4.10
C GLU A 44 16.19 -1.49 5.04
N ILE A 45 14.99 -0.96 4.84
CA ILE A 45 14.41 0.09 5.70
C ILE A 45 14.23 -0.41 7.14
N LEU A 46 13.69 -1.61 7.31
CA LEU A 46 13.47 -2.17 8.65
C LEU A 46 14.78 -2.34 9.42
N CYS A 47 15.81 -2.84 8.75
CA CYS A 47 17.13 -3.00 9.37
C CYS A 47 17.77 -1.66 9.74
N SER A 48 17.62 -0.61 8.91
CA SER A 48 18.11 0.73 9.26
C SER A 48 17.38 1.35 10.44
N GLU A 49 16.11 0.99 10.64
CA GLU A 49 15.29 1.39 11.78
C GLU A 49 15.48 0.48 13.03
N GLY A 50 16.44 -0.44 12.99
CA GLY A 50 16.79 -1.31 14.12
C GLY A 50 15.88 -2.53 14.31
N HIS A 51 14.97 -2.81 13.38
CA HIS A 51 14.18 -4.03 13.40
C HIS A 51 14.99 -5.23 12.87
N GLN A 52 14.82 -6.38 13.52
CA GLN A 52 15.26 -7.66 12.98
C GLN A 52 14.21 -8.14 11.98
N ALA A 53 14.62 -8.33 10.74
CA ALA A 53 13.75 -8.77 9.66
C ALA A 53 14.47 -9.75 8.72
N GLU A 54 13.69 -10.50 7.96
CA GLU A 54 14.20 -11.37 6.90
C GLU A 54 13.16 -11.48 5.77
N VAL A 55 13.63 -11.85 4.59
CA VAL A 55 12.77 -12.06 3.41
C VAL A 55 12.73 -13.55 3.09
N ILE A 56 11.52 -14.13 3.04
CA ILE A 56 11.31 -15.55 2.76
C ILE A 56 10.30 -15.68 1.62
N GLU A 57 10.59 -16.56 0.67
CA GLU A 57 9.63 -16.92 -0.38
C GLU A 57 8.48 -17.78 0.16
N GLY A 58 7.27 -17.51 -0.30
CA GLY A 58 6.03 -18.17 0.12
C GLY A 58 6.12 -19.70 0.23
N GLU A 59 6.70 -20.34 -0.78
CA GLU A 59 6.80 -21.80 -0.89
C GLU A 59 7.81 -22.39 0.12
N SER A 60 8.77 -21.59 0.56
CA SER A 60 9.81 -22.02 1.50
C SER A 60 9.37 -21.89 2.97
N LEU A 61 8.25 -21.21 3.26
CA LEU A 61 7.87 -20.86 4.63
C LEU A 61 7.73 -22.09 5.53
N GLU A 62 7.01 -23.12 5.10
CA GLU A 62 6.81 -24.33 5.92
C GLU A 62 8.14 -24.98 6.29
N GLY A 63 9.05 -25.13 5.32
CA GLY A 63 10.37 -25.74 5.52
C GLY A 63 11.24 -24.93 6.47
N VAL A 64 11.24 -23.59 6.33
CA VAL A 64 11.97 -22.70 7.24
C VAL A 64 11.42 -22.78 8.67
N LEU A 65 10.10 -22.85 8.83
CA LEU A 65 9.49 -22.93 10.15
C LEU A 65 9.77 -24.25 10.87
N LYS A 66 9.88 -25.38 10.15
CA LYS A 66 10.28 -26.67 10.72
C LYS A 66 11.67 -26.65 11.36
N GLN A 67 12.55 -25.76 10.90
CA GLN A 67 13.90 -25.61 11.43
C GLN A 67 13.95 -24.69 12.66
N ARG A 68 12.83 -24.08 13.07
CA ARG A 68 12.74 -23.08 14.15
C ARG A 68 12.05 -23.64 15.39
N THR A 69 12.60 -24.71 15.94
CA THR A 69 12.07 -25.39 17.13
C THR A 69 12.12 -24.52 18.40
N GLU A 70 13.07 -23.58 18.46
CA GLU A 70 13.28 -22.71 19.62
C GLU A 70 12.28 -21.55 19.72
N VAL A 71 11.52 -21.25 18.66
CA VAL A 71 10.62 -20.08 18.64
C VAL A 71 9.34 -20.41 19.41
N SER A 72 9.02 -19.62 20.44
CA SER A 72 7.87 -19.89 21.32
C SER A 72 6.53 -19.75 20.60
N ASP A 73 6.31 -18.68 19.85
CA ASP A 73 5.03 -18.35 19.21
C ASP A 73 5.21 -17.66 17.86
N PHE A 74 4.19 -17.79 17.00
CA PHE A 74 4.13 -17.10 15.71
C PHE A 74 2.92 -16.18 15.65
N SER A 75 3.12 -15.00 15.06
CA SER A 75 2.03 -14.08 14.71
C SER A 75 2.01 -13.92 13.20
N ILE A 76 0.82 -13.87 12.62
CA ILE A 76 0.60 -13.64 11.20
C ILE A 76 -0.35 -12.46 11.01
N ILE A 77 -0.22 -11.74 9.90
CA ILE A 77 -1.23 -10.77 9.50
C ILE A 77 -2.18 -11.33 8.44
N MET A 78 -3.48 -11.24 8.73
CA MET A 78 -4.55 -11.58 7.80
C MET A 78 -5.13 -10.27 7.25
N GLY A 79 -5.20 -10.11 5.94
CA GLY A 79 -5.78 -8.92 5.32
C GLY A 79 -5.18 -8.59 3.95
N PRO A 80 -3.94 -8.08 3.88
CA PRO A 80 -3.32 -7.73 2.60
C PRO A 80 -3.05 -8.99 1.76
N GLY A 81 -3.39 -8.92 0.47
CA GLY A 81 -3.19 -10.01 -0.49
C GLY A 81 -4.46 -10.81 -0.82
N ARG A 82 -4.30 -11.94 -1.52
CA ARG A 82 -5.43 -12.80 -1.90
C ARG A 82 -5.78 -13.73 -0.74
N LYS A 83 -7.08 -14.00 -0.54
CA LYS A 83 -7.56 -14.95 0.48
C LYS A 83 -6.83 -16.30 0.46
N ARG A 84 -6.51 -16.80 -0.74
CA ARG A 84 -5.76 -18.05 -0.93
C ARG A 84 -4.36 -17.97 -0.30
N ASP A 85 -3.65 -16.86 -0.50
CA ASP A 85 -2.30 -16.68 0.00
C ASP A 85 -2.30 -16.62 1.54
N SER A 86 -3.31 -15.95 2.13
CA SER A 86 -3.51 -15.93 3.59
C SER A 86 -3.77 -17.31 4.19
N LEU A 87 -4.57 -18.15 3.51
CA LEU A 87 -4.82 -19.53 3.95
C LEU A 87 -3.58 -20.42 3.82
N LEU A 88 -2.80 -20.26 2.76
CA LEU A 88 -1.53 -20.97 2.57
C LEU A 88 -0.52 -20.60 3.65
N MET A 89 -0.42 -19.31 4.00
CA MET A 89 0.42 -18.86 5.10
C MET A 89 -0.02 -19.47 6.44
N TRP A 90 -1.31 -19.45 6.76
CA TRP A 90 -1.85 -20.12 7.96
C TRP A 90 -1.45 -21.58 8.00
N ARG A 91 -1.71 -22.33 6.91
CA ARG A 91 -1.39 -23.74 6.81
C ARG A 91 0.10 -24.00 7.00
N SER A 92 0.95 -23.20 6.36
CA SER A 92 2.41 -23.35 6.45
C SER A 92 2.92 -23.13 7.87
N VAL A 93 2.31 -22.21 8.62
CA VAL A 93 2.67 -22.00 10.04
C VAL A 93 2.21 -23.18 10.90
N VAL A 94 0.96 -23.63 10.73
CA VAL A 94 0.44 -24.77 11.50
C VAL A 94 1.21 -26.05 11.20
N SER A 95 1.51 -26.34 9.93
CA SER A 95 2.22 -27.56 9.52
C SER A 95 3.73 -27.47 9.71
N GLY A 96 4.31 -26.27 9.64
CA GLY A 96 5.75 -26.05 9.74
C GLY A 96 6.22 -25.87 11.18
N ALA A 97 5.54 -25.00 11.94
CA ALA A 97 5.89 -24.72 13.34
C ALA A 97 5.11 -25.59 14.34
N GLU A 98 4.13 -26.39 13.88
CA GLU A 98 3.23 -27.20 14.72
C GLU A 98 2.49 -26.37 15.78
N LYS A 99 2.19 -25.10 15.46
CA LYS A 99 1.61 -24.12 16.38
C LYS A 99 0.44 -23.37 15.74
N ILE A 100 -0.51 -22.95 16.57
CA ILE A 100 -1.60 -22.07 16.17
C ILE A 100 -1.09 -20.62 16.20
N PRO A 101 -1.00 -19.91 15.06
CA PRO A 101 -0.50 -18.55 15.08
C PRO A 101 -1.52 -17.54 15.65
N HIS A 102 -1.00 -16.48 16.26
CA HIS A 102 -1.79 -15.32 16.64
C HIS A 102 -2.16 -14.52 15.40
N ILE A 103 -3.44 -14.22 15.23
CA ILE A 103 -3.94 -13.48 14.06
C ILE A 103 -3.94 -11.99 14.37
N TRP A 104 -3.32 -11.24 13.47
CA TRP A 104 -3.37 -9.79 13.41
C TRP A 104 -4.13 -9.34 12.18
N VAL A 105 -4.82 -8.22 12.26
CA VAL A 105 -5.57 -7.64 11.14
C VAL A 105 -5.28 -6.16 11.01
N HIS A 106 -5.29 -5.68 9.77
CA HIS A 106 -5.42 -4.25 9.51
C HIS A 106 -6.83 -3.79 9.90
N HIS A 107 -6.93 -2.74 10.70
CA HIS A 107 -8.19 -2.23 11.23
C HIS A 107 -8.33 -0.72 11.03
N ASN A 108 -9.38 -0.34 10.31
CA ASN A 108 -9.77 1.05 10.10
C ASN A 108 -10.92 1.39 11.03
N VAL A 109 -10.79 2.49 11.78
CA VAL A 109 -11.87 2.97 12.62
C VAL A 109 -12.86 3.71 11.73
N ILE A 110 -14.03 3.11 11.47
CA ILE A 110 -15.11 3.77 10.73
C ILE A 110 -16.01 4.46 11.76
N THR A 111 -16.25 5.76 11.59
CA THR A 111 -17.21 6.53 12.39
C THR A 111 -18.64 6.03 12.13
N SER A 112 -19.57 6.32 13.03
CA SER A 112 -20.99 5.99 12.86
C SER A 112 -21.63 6.58 11.60
N LYS A 113 -21.00 7.57 10.96
CA LYS A 113 -21.43 8.17 9.68
C LYS A 113 -20.77 7.52 8.44
N GLY A 114 -20.02 6.44 8.61
CA GLY A 114 -19.31 5.77 7.51
C GLY A 114 -17.99 6.43 7.11
N ASN A 115 -17.62 7.57 7.70
CA ASN A 115 -16.33 8.21 7.46
C ASN A 115 -15.25 7.49 8.27
N THR A 116 -14.12 7.14 7.67
CA THR A 116 -12.95 6.68 8.42
C THR A 116 -12.47 7.78 9.37
N LYS A 117 -12.31 7.47 10.66
CA LYS A 117 -11.48 8.25 11.59
C LYS A 117 -10.05 8.17 11.08
N ASP A 118 -9.30 9.27 11.19
CA ASP A 118 -7.97 9.49 10.58
C ASP A 118 -6.86 8.49 10.97
N TRP A 119 -7.17 7.42 11.71
CA TRP A 119 -6.18 6.50 12.25
C TRP A 119 -6.46 5.04 11.88
N GLU A 120 -5.43 4.43 11.32
CA GLU A 120 -5.35 3.01 10.99
C GLU A 120 -4.47 2.28 12.01
N TYR A 121 -4.80 1.03 12.29
CA TYR A 121 -4.11 0.21 13.29
C TYR A 121 -3.85 -1.20 12.78
N ILE A 122 -2.76 -1.80 13.22
CA ILE A 122 -2.67 -3.26 13.27
C ILE A 122 -3.24 -3.74 14.61
N LYS A 123 -4.09 -4.77 14.58
CA LYS A 123 -4.83 -5.23 15.76
C LYS A 123 -4.74 -6.73 15.92
N ALA A 124 -4.37 -7.19 17.11
CA ALA A 124 -4.46 -8.60 17.48
C ALA A 124 -5.93 -9.00 17.66
N LEU A 125 -6.33 -10.10 17.03
CA LEU A 125 -7.61 -10.73 17.32
C LEU A 125 -7.50 -11.46 18.67
N PRO A 126 -8.44 -11.25 19.60
CA PRO A 126 -8.44 -11.96 20.86
C PRO A 126 -8.58 -13.46 20.62
N ASN A 127 -7.81 -14.24 21.37
CA ASN A 127 -7.86 -15.69 21.33
C ASN A 127 -7.69 -16.23 22.75
N ASP A 128 -8.80 -16.67 23.34
CA ASP A 128 -8.86 -17.14 24.73
C ASP A 128 -8.04 -18.43 24.92
N PHE A 129 -7.93 -19.28 23.88
CA PHE A 129 -7.09 -20.49 23.92
C PHE A 129 -5.60 -20.17 24.05
N LEU A 130 -5.18 -19.00 23.60
CA LEU A 130 -3.79 -18.57 23.61
C LEU A 130 -3.54 -17.46 24.66
N GLY A 131 -4.55 -17.13 25.48
CA GLY A 131 -4.46 -16.06 26.48
C GLY A 131 -4.26 -14.66 25.89
N VAL A 132 -4.56 -14.46 24.60
CA VAL A 132 -4.26 -13.21 23.88
C VAL A 132 -5.30 -12.14 24.19
N LYS A 133 -4.87 -11.09 24.88
CA LYS A 133 -5.69 -9.88 25.10
C LYS A 133 -5.73 -9.02 23.84
N LYS A 134 -6.75 -8.15 23.76
CA LYS A 134 -6.85 -7.14 22.69
C LYS A 134 -5.63 -6.22 22.75
N GLU A 135 -4.84 -6.24 21.68
CA GLU A 135 -3.68 -5.39 21.46
C GLU A 135 -3.86 -4.64 20.13
N LYS A 136 -3.43 -3.38 20.06
CA LYS A 136 -3.45 -2.60 18.83
C LYS A 136 -2.29 -1.62 18.79
N HIS A 137 -1.68 -1.48 17.62
CA HIS A 137 -0.61 -0.51 17.36
C HIS A 137 -1.01 0.38 16.19
N ARG A 138 -0.73 1.68 16.32
CA ARG A 138 -1.07 2.67 15.29
C ARG A 138 -0.10 2.52 14.13
N LEU A 139 -0.62 2.57 12.90
CA LEU A 139 0.23 2.60 11.72
C LEU A 139 0.90 3.98 11.59
N PRO A 140 2.23 4.05 11.46
CA PRO A 140 2.94 5.31 11.27
C PRO A 140 2.63 5.91 9.91
N GLU A 141 2.88 7.22 9.78
CA GLU A 141 3.04 7.85 8.47
C GLU A 141 4.42 7.48 7.91
N ILE A 142 4.53 7.41 6.59
CA ILE A 142 5.79 7.10 5.91
C ILE A 142 6.18 8.34 5.13
N GLU A 143 7.41 8.80 5.35
CA GLU A 143 7.99 9.91 4.61
C GLU A 143 8.23 9.52 3.14
N VAL A 144 8.30 10.52 2.26
CA VAL A 144 8.37 10.31 0.81
C VAL A 144 9.61 9.53 0.40
N GLU A 145 10.74 9.71 1.09
CA GLU A 145 12.01 9.03 0.81
C GLU A 145 11.88 7.53 1.04
N ASN A 146 11.31 7.14 2.18
CA ASN A 146 11.04 5.74 2.52
C ASN A 146 9.97 5.14 1.60
N ALA A 147 8.99 5.93 1.18
CA ALA A 147 8.01 5.49 0.19
C ALA A 147 8.67 5.22 -1.18
N CYS A 148 9.51 6.13 -1.66
CA CYS A 148 10.28 5.97 -2.90
C CYS A 148 11.16 4.73 -2.83
N LEU A 149 11.92 4.56 -1.74
CA LEU A 149 12.78 3.39 -1.56
C LEU A 149 11.96 2.09 -1.55
N ALA A 150 10.85 2.02 -0.80
CA ALA A 150 10.01 0.83 -0.74
C ALA A 150 9.42 0.44 -2.11
N TYR A 151 9.03 1.42 -2.92
CA TYR A 151 8.55 1.19 -4.27
C TYR A 151 9.68 1.03 -5.32
N GLY A 152 10.90 1.50 -5.01
CA GLY A 152 12.07 1.51 -5.90
C GLY A 152 12.06 2.64 -6.92
N PHE A 153 11.63 3.83 -6.52
CA PHE A 153 11.67 5.03 -7.35
C PHE A 153 12.83 5.91 -6.94
N ASP A 154 13.37 6.64 -7.92
CA ASP A 154 14.30 7.72 -7.63
C ASP A 154 13.50 8.93 -7.16
N PRO A 155 13.78 9.52 -5.98
CA PRO A 155 13.09 10.72 -5.53
C PRO A 155 13.14 11.88 -6.53
N SER A 156 14.17 11.95 -7.39
CA SER A 156 14.26 12.95 -8.46
C SER A 156 13.20 12.79 -9.55
N ASP A 157 12.59 11.60 -9.69
CA ASP A 157 11.43 11.38 -10.57
C ASP A 157 10.20 12.19 -10.12
N LEU A 158 10.14 12.62 -8.86
CA LEU A 158 9.09 13.48 -8.32
C LEU A 158 9.33 14.96 -8.64
N GLU A 159 10.59 15.40 -8.68
CA GLU A 159 10.94 16.80 -8.98
C GLU A 159 10.58 17.19 -10.43
N ALA A 160 10.47 16.20 -11.31
CA ALA A 160 10.11 16.40 -12.72
C ALA A 160 8.61 16.70 -12.93
N ASP A 161 7.75 16.54 -11.92
CA ASP A 161 6.30 16.62 -12.06
C ASP A 161 5.64 17.30 -10.85
N ASP A 162 5.40 18.60 -10.97
CA ASP A 162 4.77 19.45 -9.96
C ASP A 162 3.33 19.07 -9.61
N GLU A 163 2.69 18.24 -10.45
CA GLU A 163 1.33 17.73 -10.20
C GLU A 163 1.33 16.39 -9.44
N LEU A 164 2.49 15.78 -9.18
CA LEU A 164 2.65 14.49 -8.50
C LEU A 164 3.15 14.66 -7.06
N GLU A 165 2.26 14.43 -6.10
CA GLU A 165 2.58 14.61 -4.67
C GLU A 165 2.47 13.30 -3.89
N TRP A 166 3.27 13.15 -2.82
CA TRP A 166 3.10 12.05 -1.87
C TRP A 166 1.98 12.35 -0.87
N ASP A 167 0.95 11.51 -0.83
CA ASP A 167 -0.11 11.55 0.18
C ASP A 167 0.18 10.49 1.25
N SER A 168 0.79 10.91 2.37
CA SER A 168 1.20 10.03 3.48
C SER A 168 0.02 9.25 4.07
N ARG A 169 -1.18 9.84 4.06
CA ARG A 169 -2.41 9.25 4.62
C ARG A 169 -2.93 8.12 3.74
N LYS A 170 -2.92 8.32 2.41
CA LYS A 170 -3.32 7.27 1.45
C LYS A 170 -2.20 6.27 1.15
N CYS A 171 -0.97 6.61 1.51
CA CYS A 171 0.25 5.88 1.17
C CYS A 171 0.43 5.69 -0.33
N LYS A 172 0.14 6.76 -1.08
CA LYS A 172 0.19 6.78 -2.53
C LYS A 172 0.68 8.11 -3.04
N PHE A 173 1.28 8.07 -4.22
CA PHE A 173 1.49 9.26 -5.02
C PHE A 173 0.16 9.67 -5.66
N VAL A 174 -0.13 10.95 -5.66
CA VAL A 174 -1.37 11.54 -6.16
C VAL A 174 -1.01 12.50 -7.28
N LEU A 175 -1.32 12.10 -8.51
CA LEU A 175 -1.25 12.99 -9.67
C LEU A 175 -2.54 13.79 -9.75
N THR A 176 -2.48 15.11 -9.56
CA THR A 176 -3.64 15.99 -9.69
C THR A 176 -3.51 16.90 -10.90
N VAL A 177 -4.31 16.66 -11.93
CA VAL A 177 -4.30 17.48 -13.15
C VAL A 177 -5.38 18.56 -13.11
N SER A 178 -5.08 19.71 -13.72
CA SER A 178 -6.05 20.79 -13.88
C SER A 178 -6.34 21.11 -15.34
N PRO A 179 -7.56 21.54 -15.68
CA PRO A 179 -7.82 22.10 -17.00
C PRO A 179 -7.01 23.39 -17.17
N PRO A 180 -6.65 23.76 -18.41
CA PRO A 180 -5.90 24.98 -18.68
C PRO A 180 -6.65 26.22 -18.19
N SER A 181 -5.91 27.27 -17.85
CA SER A 181 -6.52 28.55 -17.49
C SER A 181 -7.46 29.03 -18.60
N GLY A 182 -8.66 29.48 -18.22
CA GLY A 182 -9.69 29.87 -19.18
C GLY A 182 -10.42 28.70 -19.85
N ALA A 183 -10.31 27.46 -19.37
CA ALA A 183 -10.97 26.28 -19.96
C ALA A 183 -12.47 26.45 -20.27
N HIS A 184 -13.18 27.30 -19.54
CA HIS A 184 -14.59 27.64 -19.80
C HIS A 184 -14.83 28.33 -21.16
N THR A 185 -13.81 28.94 -21.78
CA THR A 185 -13.88 29.57 -23.11
C THR A 185 -13.51 28.60 -24.23
N ILE A 186 -12.96 27.42 -23.90
CA ILE A 186 -12.62 26.40 -24.89
C ILE A 186 -13.90 25.62 -25.23
N HIS A 187 -14.49 25.97 -26.37
CA HIS A 187 -15.72 25.34 -26.87
C HIS A 187 -15.48 24.36 -28.02
N THR A 188 -14.25 24.26 -28.54
CA THR A 188 -13.92 23.38 -29.66
C THR A 188 -13.61 21.97 -29.19
N LYS A 189 -14.07 20.97 -29.96
CA LYS A 189 -13.76 19.55 -29.70
C LYS A 189 -12.25 19.30 -29.63
N LYS A 190 -11.52 19.85 -30.61
CA LYS A 190 -10.07 19.68 -30.74
C LYS A 190 -9.32 20.20 -29.51
N GLY A 191 -9.63 21.41 -29.03
CA GLY A 191 -8.93 21.99 -27.87
C GLY A 191 -9.11 21.17 -26.59
N VAL A 192 -10.32 20.63 -26.35
CA VAL A 192 -10.58 19.75 -25.21
C VAL A 192 -9.87 18.40 -25.37
N GLN A 193 -9.87 17.82 -26.58
CA GLN A 193 -9.20 16.55 -26.88
C GLN A 193 -7.68 16.65 -26.76
N ASP A 194 -7.07 17.77 -27.15
CA ASP A 194 -5.63 17.98 -27.06
C ASP A 194 -5.18 17.96 -25.58
N TRP A 195 -5.90 18.65 -24.70
CA TRP A 195 -5.66 18.60 -23.25
C TRP A 195 -5.90 17.21 -22.66
N GLU A 196 -7.03 16.58 -23.01
CA GLU A 196 -7.38 15.23 -22.54
C GLU A 196 -6.28 14.22 -22.89
N ASN A 197 -5.80 14.21 -24.14
CA ASN A 197 -4.74 13.32 -24.59
C ASN A 197 -3.42 13.58 -23.84
N LEU A 198 -3.08 14.85 -23.60
CA LEU A 198 -1.90 15.23 -22.82
C LEU A 198 -1.96 14.64 -21.41
N VAL A 199 -3.09 14.82 -20.72
CA VAL A 199 -3.32 14.30 -19.37
C VAL A 199 -3.28 12.77 -19.32
N LEU A 200 -3.96 12.11 -20.26
CA LEU A 200 -4.00 10.64 -20.31
C LEU A 200 -2.60 10.06 -20.56
N ASN A 201 -1.83 10.64 -21.48
CA ASN A 201 -0.45 10.24 -21.75
C ASN A 201 0.44 10.47 -20.54
N LYS A 202 0.28 11.59 -19.83
CA LYS A 202 1.00 11.90 -18.60
C LYS A 202 0.75 10.83 -17.53
N ALA A 203 -0.51 10.56 -17.21
CA ALA A 203 -0.89 9.53 -16.24
C ALA A 203 -0.41 8.13 -16.64
N GLN A 204 -0.43 7.79 -17.93
CA GLN A 204 0.08 6.50 -18.42
C GLN A 204 1.59 6.38 -18.19
N ARG A 205 2.38 7.42 -18.49
CA ARG A 205 3.82 7.43 -18.25
C ARG A 205 4.12 7.29 -16.76
N ILE A 206 3.46 8.07 -15.91
CA ILE A 206 3.66 8.00 -14.45
C ILE A 206 3.29 6.62 -13.94
N ARG A 207 2.14 6.06 -14.29
CA ARG A 207 1.77 4.70 -13.86
C ARG A 207 2.68 3.61 -14.42
N LYS A 208 3.36 3.84 -15.55
CA LYS A 208 4.35 2.91 -16.08
C LYS A 208 5.64 2.95 -15.27
N ALA A 209 6.07 4.13 -14.84
CA ALA A 209 7.25 4.30 -14.00
C ALA A 209 6.98 3.85 -12.55
N PHE A 210 5.90 4.36 -11.96
CA PHE A 210 5.56 4.17 -10.55
C PHE A 210 4.67 2.95 -10.28
N GLY A 211 4.12 2.32 -11.30
CA GLY A 211 3.14 1.24 -11.15
C GLY A 211 1.73 1.72 -10.76
N MET A 212 0.72 0.98 -11.22
CA MET A 212 -0.69 1.36 -11.02
C MET A 212 -1.13 1.39 -9.55
N HIS A 213 -0.49 0.61 -8.68
CA HIS A 213 -0.89 0.53 -7.27
C HIS A 213 -0.32 1.65 -6.40
N ALA A 214 0.80 2.26 -6.82
CA ALA A 214 1.45 3.35 -6.11
C ALA A 214 0.81 4.71 -6.41
N VAL A 215 0.11 4.84 -7.54
CA VAL A 215 -0.38 6.14 -8.04
C VAL A 215 -1.90 6.20 -8.12
N GLU A 216 -2.47 7.20 -7.47
CA GLU A 216 -3.83 7.68 -7.73
C GLU A 216 -3.80 8.89 -8.65
N VAL A 217 -4.81 8.98 -9.52
CA VAL A 217 -4.93 10.10 -10.46
C VAL A 217 -6.24 10.82 -10.20
N TRP A 218 -6.17 12.14 -10.16
CA TRP A 218 -7.25 13.04 -9.80
C TRP A 218 -7.31 14.19 -10.79
N HIS A 219 -8.51 14.74 -10.98
CA HIS A 219 -8.67 15.97 -11.74
C HIS A 219 -9.41 17.01 -10.89
N THR A 220 -9.03 18.28 -11.00
CA THR A 220 -9.80 19.39 -10.45
C THR A 220 -11.14 19.56 -11.20
N PRO A 221 -12.11 20.33 -10.66
CA PRO A 221 -13.40 20.49 -11.33
C PRO A 221 -13.27 20.94 -12.79
N LEU A 222 -13.84 20.16 -13.70
CA LEU A 222 -13.88 20.45 -15.13
C LEU A 222 -15.14 21.28 -15.46
N PRO A 223 -15.10 22.08 -16.54
CA PRO A 223 -16.31 22.75 -17.03
C PRO A 223 -17.45 21.76 -17.26
N SER A 224 -18.67 22.15 -16.89
CA SER A 224 -19.85 21.27 -16.86
C SER A 224 -20.64 21.22 -18.17
N LYS A 225 -20.08 21.72 -19.28
CA LYS A 225 -20.77 21.87 -20.56
C LYS A 225 -19.90 21.47 -21.75
N GLY A 226 -20.55 21.07 -22.84
CA GLY A 226 -19.91 20.78 -24.12
C GLY A 226 -18.96 19.58 -24.04
N TRP A 227 -17.88 19.63 -24.80
CA TRP A 227 -16.90 18.54 -24.93
C TRP A 227 -16.18 18.19 -23.61
N TRP A 228 -16.21 19.07 -22.62
CA TRP A 228 -15.67 18.80 -21.28
C TRP A 228 -16.41 17.68 -20.54
N LEU A 229 -17.70 17.47 -20.82
CA LEU A 229 -18.45 16.31 -20.28
C LEU A 229 -17.91 15.00 -20.84
N THR A 230 -17.55 14.97 -22.13
CA THR A 230 -16.92 13.81 -22.77
C THR A 230 -15.53 13.55 -22.18
N ALA A 231 -14.73 14.60 -22.00
CA ALA A 231 -13.42 14.47 -21.37
C ALA A 231 -13.53 13.94 -19.93
N LYS A 232 -14.49 14.43 -19.14
CA LYS A 232 -14.76 13.92 -17.78
C LYS A 232 -15.05 12.42 -17.79
N GLN A 233 -15.89 11.96 -18.72
CA GLN A 233 -16.20 10.53 -18.84
C GLN A 233 -14.93 9.73 -19.15
N ARG A 234 -14.13 10.17 -20.12
CA ARG A 234 -12.92 9.45 -20.53
C ARG A 234 -11.83 9.44 -19.46
N LEU A 235 -11.68 10.53 -18.71
CA LEU A 235 -10.81 10.56 -17.53
C LEU A 235 -11.32 9.59 -16.45
N THR A 236 -12.64 9.54 -16.22
CA THR A 236 -13.24 8.56 -15.29
C THR A 236 -12.97 7.13 -15.73
N ASP A 237 -13.12 6.82 -17.03
CA ASP A 237 -12.83 5.50 -17.61
C ASP A 237 -11.34 5.14 -17.47
N ALA A 238 -10.44 6.14 -17.53
CA ALA A 238 -9.02 5.99 -17.26
C ALA A 238 -8.66 5.94 -15.76
N GLY A 239 -9.67 5.98 -14.87
CA GLY A 239 -9.52 5.85 -13.43
C GLY A 239 -9.18 7.16 -12.70
N PHE A 240 -9.40 8.32 -13.31
CA PHE A 240 -9.33 9.59 -12.60
C PHE A 240 -10.52 9.79 -11.67
N ARG A 241 -10.22 10.27 -10.46
CA ARG A 241 -11.22 10.69 -9.48
C ARG A 241 -11.45 12.19 -9.61
N GLY A 242 -12.71 12.61 -9.62
CA GLY A 242 -13.05 14.03 -9.54
C GLY A 242 -12.79 14.56 -8.14
N ALA A 243 -11.97 15.60 -8.02
CA ALA A 243 -11.84 16.34 -6.77
C ALA A 243 -13.12 17.16 -6.54
N ASN A 244 -13.82 16.89 -5.45
CA ASN A 244 -14.76 17.85 -4.86
C ASN A 244 -13.90 18.83 -4.04
N LYS A 245 -13.42 19.90 -4.63
CA LYS A 245 -13.06 21.09 -3.86
C LYS A 245 -14.27 22.03 -3.87
#